data_AF-A0A672ZGW4-F1
#
_entry.id   AF-A0A672ZGW4-F1
#
_cell.length_a   1.000
_cell.length_b   1.000
_cell.length_c   1.000
_cell.angle_alpha   90.00
_cell.angle_beta   90.00
_cell.angle_gamma   90.00
#
_symmetry.space_group_name_H-M   'P 1'
#
loop_
_entity.id
_entity.type
_entity.pdbx_description
1 polymer ?
#
loop_
_entity_poly.entity_id
_entity_poly.type
_entity_poly.pdbx_seq_one_letter_code
_entity_poly.pdbx_strand_id
1 'polypeptide(L)'
;MSSFNTFEVVHPQERIYNLIPREEVHIEKSQRYSLSKFRPTVVREKKITNPTMKTMGPAKVEVPSPDKYLKKHSKEPKLPESDWLSFKPPVPTRTDHPTMGIHTKRDFIRTTTVVPKKPQPISVDTNRGHKQPLENSGLVPKYIKKKVFSHNT
;
A
#
# COMPACT_ATOMS: atom_id res chain seq x y z
N MET A 1 -10.45 24.76 -64.59
CA MET A 1 -11.55 23.79 -64.53
C MET A 1 -11.08 22.62 -63.67
N SER A 2 -11.56 22.52 -62.44
CA SER A 2 -11.17 21.45 -61.49
C SER A 2 -12.06 20.23 -61.71
N SER A 3 -11.45 19.09 -62.02
CA SER A 3 -12.14 17.80 -62.09
C SER A 3 -12.50 17.33 -60.68
N PHE A 4 -13.79 17.12 -60.41
CA PHE A 4 -14.25 16.47 -59.19
C PHE A 4 -14.08 14.95 -59.34
N ASN A 5 -13.28 14.33 -58.47
CA ASN A 5 -13.20 12.87 -58.36
C ASN A 5 -14.48 12.35 -57.69
N THR A 6 -15.28 11.58 -58.42
CA THR A 6 -16.38 10.79 -57.85
C THR A 6 -15.79 9.54 -57.21
N PHE A 7 -15.90 9.40 -55.89
CA PHE A 7 -15.60 8.16 -55.19
C PHE A 7 -16.69 7.15 -55.51
N GLU A 8 -16.39 6.20 -56.38
CA GLU A 8 -17.28 5.09 -56.69
C GLU A 8 -17.30 4.12 -55.50
N VAL A 9 -18.44 4.02 -54.81
CA VAL A 9 -18.63 3.08 -53.70
C VAL A 9 -18.80 1.68 -54.31
N VAL A 10 -17.72 0.91 -54.31
CA VAL A 10 -17.74 -0.48 -54.81
C VAL A 10 -18.51 -1.34 -53.81
N HIS A 11 -19.71 -1.76 -54.19
CA HIS A 11 -20.50 -2.73 -53.43
C HIS A 11 -19.98 -4.16 -53.69
N PRO A 12 -19.88 -5.02 -52.67
CA PRO A 12 -19.49 -6.41 -52.86
C PRO A 12 -20.56 -7.17 -53.66
N GLN A 13 -20.13 -8.17 -54.43
CA GLN A 13 -21.05 -9.03 -55.19
C GLN A 13 -22.10 -9.67 -54.28
N GLU A 14 -23.36 -9.62 -54.69
CA GLU A 14 -24.48 -10.21 -53.97
C GLU A 14 -24.28 -11.73 -53.86
N ARG A 15 -24.19 -12.24 -52.63
CA ARG A 15 -24.06 -13.67 -52.30
C ARG A 15 -24.96 -13.98 -51.13
N ILE A 16 -25.57 -15.18 -51.14
CA ILE A 16 -26.53 -15.63 -50.10
C ILE A 16 -25.93 -15.52 -48.69
N TYR A 17 -24.62 -15.77 -48.53
CA TYR A 17 -23.93 -15.69 -47.25
C TYR A 17 -23.77 -14.27 -46.69
N ASN A 18 -23.91 -13.23 -47.52
CA ASN A 18 -23.89 -11.83 -47.08
C ASN A 18 -25.24 -11.39 -46.49
N LEU A 19 -26.29 -12.21 -46.60
CA LEU A 19 -27.61 -11.97 -45.99
C LEU A 19 -27.62 -12.24 -44.48
N ILE A 20 -26.62 -12.96 -43.97
CA ILE A 20 -26.45 -13.20 -42.54
C ILE A 20 -25.74 -11.97 -41.95
N PRO A 21 -26.39 -11.21 -41.04
CA PRO A 21 -25.74 -10.09 -40.39
C PRO A 21 -24.48 -10.57 -39.67
N ARG A 22 -23.34 -9.98 -39.99
CA ARG A 22 -22.12 -10.22 -39.21
C ARG A 22 -22.28 -9.47 -37.90
N GLU A 23 -21.98 -10.13 -36.79
CA GLU A 23 -21.93 -9.48 -35.49
C GLU A 23 -20.87 -8.38 -35.54
N GLU A 24 -21.31 -7.14 -35.49
CA GLU A 24 -20.41 -6.00 -35.45
C GLU A 24 -19.68 -6.03 -34.11
N VAL A 25 -18.40 -6.41 -34.12
CA VAL A 25 -17.55 -6.33 -32.93
C VAL A 25 -17.36 -4.85 -32.61
N HIS A 26 -18.17 -4.34 -31.69
CA HIS A 26 -17.97 -3.00 -31.16
C HIS A 26 -16.63 -2.93 -30.45
N ILE A 27 -15.66 -2.31 -31.12
CA ILE A 27 -14.37 -1.99 -30.51
C ILE A 27 -14.65 -0.92 -29.44
N GLU A 28 -14.62 -1.33 -28.16
CA GLU A 28 -14.67 -0.38 -27.06
C GLU A 28 -13.46 0.54 -27.17
N LYS A 29 -13.73 1.85 -27.29
CA LYS A 29 -12.66 2.85 -27.33
C LYS A 29 -11.92 2.79 -26.00
N SER A 30 -10.59 2.60 -26.05
CA SER A 30 -9.75 2.60 -24.84
C SER A 30 -9.99 3.86 -24.01
N GLN A 31 -10.05 3.72 -22.69
CA GLN A 31 -10.16 4.86 -21.78
C GLN A 31 -9.05 5.87 -22.09
N ARG A 32 -9.43 7.09 -22.50
CA ARG A 32 -8.47 8.15 -22.74
C ARG A 32 -7.83 8.57 -21.41
N TYR A 33 -6.51 8.64 -21.35
CA TYR A 33 -5.76 9.26 -20.25
C TYR A 33 -5.98 10.78 -20.27
N SER A 34 -7.11 11.28 -19.77
CA SER A 34 -7.30 12.74 -19.72
C SER A 34 -8.32 13.23 -18.68
N LEU A 35 -8.35 12.63 -17.50
CA LEU A 35 -8.91 13.33 -16.35
C LEU A 35 -7.75 13.92 -15.56
N SER A 36 -7.66 15.25 -15.55
CA SER A 36 -6.69 15.98 -14.72
C SER A 36 -6.80 15.50 -13.28
N LYS A 37 -5.65 15.23 -12.65
CA LYS A 37 -5.55 14.83 -11.24
C LYS A 37 -6.25 15.83 -10.30
N PHE A 38 -6.38 17.09 -10.74
CA PHE A 38 -6.97 18.18 -9.98
C PHE A 38 -8.47 18.38 -10.21
N ARG A 39 -9.09 17.65 -11.15
CA ARG A 39 -10.54 17.71 -11.38
C ARG A 39 -11.38 17.56 -10.11
N PRO A 40 -11.14 16.60 -9.20
CA PRO A 40 -11.93 16.50 -7.97
C PRO A 40 -11.79 17.73 -7.07
N THR A 41 -10.60 18.33 -7.01
CA THR A 41 -10.33 19.53 -6.19
C THR A 41 -11.09 20.74 -6.74
N VAL A 42 -11.00 20.98 -8.06
CA VAL A 42 -11.69 22.10 -8.73
C VAL A 42 -13.22 22.02 -8.55
N VAL A 43 -13.80 20.81 -8.60
CA VAL A 43 -15.24 20.61 -8.36
C VAL A 43 -15.63 20.98 -6.93
N ARG A 44 -14.81 20.63 -5.93
CA ARG A 44 -15.06 20.96 -4.52
C ARG A 44 -14.96 22.47 -4.28
N GLU A 45 -13.90 23.10 -4.78
CA GLU A 45 -13.70 24.55 -4.69
C GLU A 45 -14.85 25.33 -5.32
N LYS A 46 -15.27 24.95 -6.53
CA LYS A 46 -16.41 25.59 -7.21
C LYS A 46 -17.72 25.47 -6.43
N LYS A 47 -17.92 24.37 -5.70
CA LYS A 47 -19.11 24.16 -4.85
C LYS A 47 -19.04 25.00 -3.57
N ILE A 48 -17.85 25.15 -2.97
CA ILE A 48 -17.63 25.97 -1.77
C ILE A 48 -17.83 27.46 -2.09
N THR A 49 -17.26 27.93 -3.20
CA THR A 49 -17.29 29.35 -3.58
C THR A 49 -18.69 29.80 -4.03
N ASN A 50 -19.58 28.86 -4.40
CA ASN A 50 -20.94 29.16 -4.83
C ASN A 50 -21.98 28.54 -3.88
N PRO A 51 -22.24 29.12 -2.69
CA PRO A 51 -23.44 28.77 -1.93
C PRO A 51 -24.69 28.96 -2.79
N THR A 52 -25.59 28.00 -2.65
CA THR A 52 -26.88 27.96 -3.32
C THR A 52 -27.61 29.29 -3.07
N MET A 53 -28.14 29.91 -4.14
CA MET A 53 -29.07 31.04 -4.06
C MET A 53 -28.52 32.36 -3.47
N LYS A 54 -27.23 32.68 -3.68
CA LYS A 54 -26.62 33.97 -3.25
C LYS A 54 -27.40 35.22 -3.69
N THR A 55 -27.86 35.25 -4.94
CA THR A 55 -28.38 36.49 -5.54
C THR A 55 -29.84 36.76 -5.20
N MET A 56 -30.69 35.74 -5.26
CA MET A 56 -32.15 35.90 -5.15
C MET A 56 -32.78 35.12 -3.98
N GLY A 57 -31.98 34.40 -3.18
CA GLY A 57 -32.50 33.59 -2.08
C GLY A 57 -33.45 32.47 -2.53
N PRO A 58 -34.08 31.76 -1.57
CA PRO A 58 -35.07 30.74 -1.86
C PRO A 58 -36.35 31.32 -2.48
N ALA A 59 -36.89 30.65 -3.51
CA ALA A 59 -38.11 31.07 -4.19
C ALA A 59 -39.35 31.10 -3.27
N LYS A 60 -39.36 30.27 -2.23
CA LYS A 60 -40.34 30.27 -1.15
C LYS A 60 -39.59 30.16 0.18
N VAL A 61 -39.65 31.21 1.00
CA VAL A 61 -39.09 31.20 2.36
C VAL A 61 -40.12 30.57 3.28
N GLU A 62 -39.76 29.49 3.96
CA GLU A 62 -40.61 28.90 4.99
C GLU A 62 -40.60 29.78 6.25
N VAL A 63 -41.78 30.11 6.77
CA VAL A 63 -41.93 30.88 8.00
C VAL A 63 -41.67 29.94 9.19
N PRO A 64 -40.73 30.26 10.10
CA PRO A 64 -40.42 29.40 11.24
C PRO A 64 -41.60 29.37 12.23
N SER A 65 -41.97 28.17 12.68
CA SER A 65 -42.91 27.99 13.79
C SER A 65 -42.34 28.57 15.09
N PRO A 66 -43.17 29.17 15.97
CA PRO A 66 -42.76 29.64 17.29
C PRO A 66 -41.96 28.64 18.14
N ASP A 67 -42.26 27.35 17.99
CA ASP A 67 -41.54 26.29 18.72
C ASP A 67 -40.08 26.14 18.28
N LYS A 68 -39.75 26.59 17.07
CA LYS A 68 -38.41 26.53 16.48
C LYS A 68 -37.62 27.83 16.69
N TYR A 69 -38.10 28.72 17.56
CA TYR A 69 -37.40 29.96 17.88
C TYR A 69 -36.07 29.70 18.59
N LEU A 70 -35.14 30.62 18.35
CA LEU A 70 -33.76 30.47 18.76
C LEU A 70 -33.63 30.65 20.29
N LYS A 71 -33.16 29.62 20.99
CA LYS A 71 -32.90 29.68 22.43
C LYS A 71 -31.55 30.35 22.72
N LYS A 72 -31.38 30.89 23.93
CA LYS A 72 -30.10 31.46 24.41
C LYS A 72 -28.96 30.44 24.20
N HIS A 73 -27.80 30.89 23.70
CA HIS A 73 -26.60 30.09 23.44
C HIS A 73 -26.70 28.99 22.35
N SER A 74 -27.80 28.92 21.60
CA SER A 74 -27.96 27.87 20.56
C SER A 74 -27.06 28.03 19.33
N LYS A 75 -26.58 29.24 19.05
CA LYS A 75 -25.73 29.55 17.89
C LYS A 75 -24.24 29.65 18.25
N GLU A 76 -23.90 29.52 19.53
CA GLU A 76 -22.52 29.66 19.97
C GLU A 76 -21.71 28.44 19.53
N PRO A 77 -20.53 28.64 18.93
CA PRO A 77 -19.67 27.54 18.52
C PRO A 77 -19.16 26.82 19.78
N LYS A 78 -19.44 25.52 19.88
CA LYS A 78 -18.83 24.68 20.92
C LYS A 78 -17.36 24.47 20.55
N LEU A 79 -16.47 25.11 21.32
CA LEU A 79 -15.06 24.85 21.19
C LEU A 79 -14.77 23.44 21.72
N PRO A 80 -13.96 22.63 21.03
CA PRO A 80 -13.49 21.37 21.58
C PRO A 80 -12.67 21.65 22.85
N GLU A 81 -12.78 20.79 23.86
CA GLU A 81 -11.81 20.79 24.95
C GLU A 81 -10.42 20.58 24.36
N SER A 82 -9.50 21.48 24.71
CA SER A 82 -8.13 21.40 24.24
C SER A 82 -7.45 20.25 24.97
N ASP A 83 -7.28 19.12 24.30
CA ASP A 83 -6.36 18.08 24.71
C ASP A 83 -4.95 18.51 24.31
N TRP A 84 -4.30 19.32 25.14
CA TRP A 84 -2.87 19.61 25.02
C TRP A 84 -2.10 18.35 25.44
N LEU A 85 -2.14 17.36 24.55
CA LEU A 85 -1.21 16.25 24.54
C LEU A 85 0.19 16.86 24.55
N SER A 86 0.87 16.71 25.69
CA SER A 86 2.24 17.17 25.84
C SER A 86 3.12 16.30 24.95
N PHE A 87 3.36 16.75 23.71
CA PHE A 87 4.23 16.08 22.71
C PHE A 87 5.71 16.04 23.11
N LYS A 88 6.05 16.58 24.28
CA LYS A 88 7.43 16.63 24.79
C LYS A 88 7.60 15.50 25.80
N PRO A 89 8.65 14.68 25.67
CA PRO A 89 8.95 13.66 26.66
C PRO A 89 9.21 14.34 28.02
N PRO A 90 8.89 13.66 29.13
CA PRO A 90 9.17 14.18 30.46
C PRO A 90 10.68 14.35 30.66
N VAL A 91 11.06 15.38 31.41
CA VAL A 91 12.46 15.62 31.79
C VAL A 91 12.94 14.47 32.69
N PRO A 92 14.13 13.88 32.47
CA PRO A 92 14.68 12.85 33.33
C PRO A 92 14.73 13.27 34.80
N THR A 93 14.45 12.34 35.70
CA THR A 93 14.47 12.61 37.15
C THR A 93 15.90 12.64 37.69
N ARG A 94 16.12 13.28 38.85
CA ARG A 94 17.46 13.36 39.48
C ARG A 94 18.03 12.00 39.87
N THR A 95 17.18 10.98 40.03
CA THR A 95 17.54 9.61 40.38
C THR A 95 17.84 8.77 39.13
N ASP A 96 17.54 9.28 37.94
CA ASP A 96 17.79 8.58 36.68
C ASP A 96 19.28 8.58 36.36
N HIS A 97 19.84 7.39 36.16
CA HIS A 97 21.27 7.21 35.88
C HIS A 97 21.43 7.04 34.37
N PRO A 98 22.11 7.96 33.66
CA PRO A 98 22.25 7.85 32.22
C PRO A 98 23.03 6.58 31.86
N THR A 99 22.65 5.95 30.75
CA THR A 99 23.29 4.72 30.24
C THR A 99 24.80 4.85 30.09
N MET A 100 25.29 6.07 29.83
CA MET A 100 26.72 6.39 29.73
C MET A 100 27.51 6.25 31.05
N GLY A 101 26.85 6.22 32.21
CA GLY A 101 27.48 6.06 33.53
C GLY A 101 27.43 4.64 34.09
N ILE A 102 26.86 3.68 33.35
CA ILE A 102 26.72 2.30 33.81
C ILE A 102 28.02 1.54 33.55
N HIS A 103 28.83 1.35 34.59
CA HIS A 103 30.01 0.50 34.52
C HIS A 103 29.60 -0.97 34.45
N THR A 104 29.85 -1.63 33.32
CA THR A 104 29.60 -3.07 33.18
C THR A 104 30.61 -3.86 33.99
N LYS A 105 30.18 -4.91 34.69
CA LYS A 105 31.05 -5.87 35.42
C LYS A 105 31.89 -6.77 34.49
N ARG A 106 31.96 -6.47 33.19
CA ARG A 106 32.71 -7.27 32.22
C ARG A 106 34.20 -6.95 32.35
N ASP A 107 35.00 -7.98 32.54
CA ASP A 107 36.46 -7.84 32.50
C ASP A 107 36.92 -7.54 31.07
N PHE A 108 37.24 -6.28 30.78
CA PHE A 108 37.77 -5.87 29.45
C PHE A 108 39.16 -6.44 29.17
N ILE A 109 39.91 -6.80 30.21
CA ILE A 109 41.24 -7.41 30.10
C ILE A 109 41.13 -8.87 29.63
N ARG A 110 40.04 -9.56 29.98
CA ARG A 110 39.80 -10.94 29.55
C ARG A 110 39.15 -10.91 28.18
N THR A 111 39.97 -10.75 27.15
CA THR A 111 39.53 -11.03 25.77
C THR A 111 39.05 -12.47 25.74
N THR A 112 37.74 -12.66 25.58
CA THR A 112 37.15 -13.97 25.32
C THR A 112 37.77 -14.52 24.04
N THR A 113 38.74 -15.41 24.17
CA THR A 113 39.37 -16.14 23.07
C THR A 113 38.35 -17.13 22.52
N VAL A 114 37.49 -16.64 21.61
CA VAL A 114 36.58 -17.51 20.88
C VAL A 114 37.43 -18.33 19.91
N VAL A 115 37.64 -19.61 20.23
CA VAL A 115 38.30 -20.55 19.33
C VAL A 115 37.47 -20.59 18.04
N PRO A 116 38.05 -20.32 16.86
CA PRO A 116 37.33 -20.38 15.61
C PRO A 116 36.90 -21.83 15.35
N LYS A 117 35.65 -22.14 15.69
CA LYS A 117 35.05 -23.44 15.42
C LYS A 117 34.57 -23.44 13.97
N LYS A 118 34.98 -24.46 13.20
CA LYS A 118 34.44 -24.67 11.85
C LYS A 118 32.91 -24.82 11.93
N PRO A 119 32.15 -24.17 11.04
CA PRO A 119 30.70 -24.33 11.02
C PRO A 119 30.35 -25.79 10.77
N GLN A 120 29.40 -26.33 11.54
CA GLN A 120 28.89 -27.67 11.33
C GLN A 120 27.98 -27.67 10.08
N PRO A 121 28.05 -28.70 9.23
CA PRO A 121 27.18 -28.83 8.07
C PRO A 121 25.73 -29.09 8.52
N ILE A 122 24.89 -28.05 8.47
CA ILE A 122 23.51 -28.05 8.98
C ILE A 122 22.59 -27.44 7.91
N SER A 123 21.44 -28.07 7.64
CA SER A 123 20.37 -27.53 6.79
C SER A 123 19.39 -26.74 7.64
N VAL A 124 18.85 -25.66 7.08
CA VAL A 124 17.79 -24.86 7.71
C VAL A 124 16.63 -24.78 6.73
N ASP A 125 15.55 -25.49 7.04
CA ASP A 125 14.44 -25.64 6.11
C ASP A 125 13.35 -24.57 6.32
N THR A 126 13.33 -23.92 7.50
CA THR A 126 12.29 -22.93 7.86
C THR A 126 12.88 -21.57 8.21
N ASN A 127 12.13 -20.51 7.93
CA ASN A 127 12.45 -19.13 8.35
C ASN A 127 12.53 -18.95 9.88
N ARG A 128 11.98 -19.91 10.64
CA ARG A 128 12.06 -20.01 12.11
C ARG A 128 13.35 -20.65 12.62
N GLY A 129 14.23 -21.09 11.72
CA GLY A 129 15.55 -21.60 12.10
C GLY A 129 15.54 -23.03 12.60
N HIS A 130 14.60 -23.88 12.17
CA HIS A 130 14.67 -25.32 12.45
C HIS A 130 15.90 -25.92 11.74
N LYS A 131 16.81 -26.54 12.51
CA LYS A 131 18.12 -27.02 12.06
C LYS A 131 18.15 -28.54 11.99
N GLN A 132 18.58 -29.10 10.87
CA GLN A 132 18.85 -30.54 10.73
C GLN A 132 20.34 -30.79 10.44
N PRO A 133 21.04 -31.61 11.25
CA PRO A 133 22.44 -31.97 11.01
C PRO A 133 22.58 -32.91 9.81
N LEU A 134 23.49 -32.61 8.87
CA LEU A 134 23.65 -33.35 7.61
C LEU A 134 24.46 -34.64 7.76
N GLU A 135 25.10 -34.88 8.91
CA GLU A 135 25.94 -36.05 9.14
C GLU A 135 25.16 -37.38 9.05
N ASN A 136 23.86 -37.36 9.33
CA ASN A 136 22.97 -38.53 9.31
C ASN A 136 22.06 -38.60 8.08
N SER A 137 22.01 -37.55 7.25
CA SER A 137 21.08 -37.47 6.11
C SER A 137 21.56 -38.23 4.87
N GLY A 138 22.74 -38.85 4.91
CA GLY A 138 23.34 -39.54 3.77
C GLY A 138 23.93 -38.62 2.69
N LEU A 139 23.75 -37.30 2.82
CA LEU A 139 24.29 -36.28 1.90
C LEU A 139 25.77 -35.98 2.16
N VAL A 140 26.26 -36.28 3.37
CA VAL A 140 27.67 -36.12 3.74
C VAL A 140 28.38 -37.47 3.66
N PRO A 141 29.37 -37.63 2.77
CA PRO A 141 30.08 -38.89 2.64
C PRO A 141 30.91 -39.21 3.90
N LYS A 142 30.53 -40.26 4.63
CA LYS A 142 31.20 -40.66 5.89
C LYS A 142 32.27 -41.73 5.73
N TYR A 143 32.13 -42.63 4.75
CA TYR A 143 32.96 -43.84 4.62
C TYR A 143 33.73 -43.96 3.30
N ILE A 144 34.03 -42.85 2.62
CA ILE A 144 34.76 -42.87 1.32
C ILE A 144 36.10 -43.62 1.43
N LYS A 145 36.79 -43.50 2.57
CA LYS A 145 38.15 -44.04 2.75
C LYS A 145 38.18 -45.40 3.46
N LYS A 146 37.04 -46.06 3.67
CA LYS A 146 37.03 -47.37 4.34
C LYS A 146 37.64 -48.42 3.41
N LYS A 147 38.81 -48.95 3.77
CA LYS A 147 39.45 -50.06 3.04
C LYS A 147 38.70 -51.35 3.37
N VAL A 148 38.08 -51.97 2.36
CA VAL A 148 37.40 -53.27 2.50
C VAL A 148 38.48 -54.34 2.40
N PHE A 149 38.83 -54.97 3.51
CA PHE A 149 39.58 -56.22 3.47
C PHE A 149 38.57 -57.32 3.20
N SER A 150 38.65 -57.92 2.00
CA SER A 150 37.85 -59.09 1.65
C SER A 150 38.24 -60.23 2.59
N HIS A 151 37.37 -60.58 3.54
CA HIS A 151 37.46 -61.86 4.23
C HIS A 151 36.91 -62.90 3.27
N ASN A 152 37.82 -63.63 2.61
CA ASN A 152 37.47 -64.85 1.88
C ASN A 152 36.91 -65.86 2.87
N THR A 153 35.84 -66.52 2.43
CA THR A 153 35.23 -67.73 3.01
C THR A 153 36.25 -68.75 3.47
#